data_AF-A0A160VI12-F1
#
_entry.id   AF-A0A160VI12-F1
#
_cell.length_a   1.000
_cell.length_b   1.000
_cell.length_c   1.000
_cell.angle_alpha   90.00
_cell.angle_beta   90.00
_cell.angle_gamma   90.00
#
_symmetry.space_group_name_H-M   'P 1'
#
loop_
_entity.id
_entity.type
_entity.pdbx_description
1 polymer ?
#
loop_
_entity_poly.entity_id
_entity_poly.type
_entity_poly.pdbx_seq_one_letter_code
_entity_poly.pdbx_strand_id
1 'polypeptide(L)'
;MRKYLIIIITSSLSIAADYAGYSGSFLRMGTSARSLAMGSGFTAEIDQGFTAYHNPAGVAFLNKRQLGFSYHALNLDRRLMMSSISTGLPPTAGMGVAWVSSGVDNIQGRSTAGSKTQVLSTSEDAIFISFAQRITPWLALGINVKILSHQLPMNESQLAGKGTGFDIGFIVLPEEKLRFAFMVQDLNTNYQWNTGDVFEGEGRVYKESFPTMYRLGTTFTFRRIYIVGDIGVVANQDDILGMTMRFGGEYHLSENYFIRGGFGNSRFSLGAGLNFTFLNLNDAFFDYAVVIEPHSVSQGMIHVFTYAFNF
;
A
#
# COMPACT_ATOMS: atom_id res chain seq x y z
N MET A 1 21.43 -40.40 -16.39
CA MET A 1 21.14 -39.23 -15.54
C MET A 1 21.34 -37.97 -16.35
N ARG A 2 20.26 -37.35 -16.87
CA ARG A 2 20.35 -36.11 -17.66
C ARG A 2 20.42 -34.91 -16.71
N LYS A 3 21.55 -34.20 -16.71
CA LYS A 3 21.69 -32.93 -16.02
C LYS A 3 21.13 -31.83 -16.92
N TYR A 4 20.04 -31.20 -16.52
CA TYR A 4 19.53 -30.00 -17.18
C TYR A 4 20.30 -28.79 -16.65
N LEU A 5 21.01 -28.12 -17.54
CA LEU A 5 21.71 -26.86 -17.26
C LEU A 5 20.68 -25.73 -17.39
N ILE A 6 20.24 -25.15 -16.27
CA ILE A 6 19.40 -23.96 -16.28
C ILE A 6 20.33 -22.75 -16.46
N ILE A 7 20.30 -22.17 -17.66
CA ILE A 7 20.97 -20.90 -17.96
C ILE A 7 20.00 -19.80 -17.56
N ILE A 8 20.28 -19.10 -16.46
CA ILE A 8 19.58 -17.87 -16.08
C ILE A 8 20.24 -16.74 -16.87
N ILE A 9 19.59 -16.31 -17.94
CA ILE A 9 19.95 -15.06 -18.64
C ILE A 9 19.33 -13.92 -17.83
N THR A 10 20.13 -13.25 -17.00
CA THR A 10 19.74 -11.99 -16.36
C THR A 10 19.96 -10.85 -17.36
N SER A 11 18.99 -10.60 -18.23
CA SER A 11 18.90 -9.32 -18.92
C SER A 11 18.45 -8.27 -17.90
N SER A 12 19.37 -7.41 -17.45
CA SER A 12 19.04 -6.23 -16.66
C SER A 12 18.30 -5.21 -17.52
N LEU A 13 16.99 -5.41 -17.68
CA LEU A 13 16.07 -4.38 -18.13
C LEU A 13 15.93 -3.37 -16.99
N SER A 14 16.83 -2.38 -16.97
CA SER A 14 16.67 -1.20 -16.13
C SER A 14 15.53 -0.36 -16.69
N ILE A 15 14.29 -0.75 -16.40
CA ILE A 15 13.11 0.08 -16.65
C ILE A 15 13.14 1.16 -15.56
N ALA A 16 13.57 2.37 -15.92
CA ALA A 16 13.38 3.52 -15.06
C ALA A 16 11.87 3.73 -14.87
N ALA A 17 11.42 3.70 -13.62
CA ALA A 17 10.03 3.93 -13.26
C ALA A 17 9.78 5.44 -13.17
N ASP A 18 9.21 6.05 -14.22
CA ASP A 18 8.93 7.49 -14.28
C ASP A 18 7.73 7.90 -13.40
N TYR A 19 6.97 6.93 -12.89
CA TYR A 19 5.76 7.19 -12.10
C TYR A 19 6.00 7.62 -10.64
N ALA A 20 7.25 7.62 -10.16
CA ALA A 20 7.57 7.94 -8.76
C ALA A 20 7.26 9.41 -8.39
N GLY A 21 7.37 10.33 -9.35
CA GLY A 21 7.10 11.76 -9.16
C GLY A 21 5.64 12.17 -9.24
N TYR A 22 4.73 11.24 -9.58
CA TYR A 22 3.31 11.54 -9.73
C TYR A 22 2.59 11.58 -8.38
N SER A 23 1.47 12.29 -8.33
CA SER A 23 0.61 12.45 -7.15
C SER A 23 0.13 11.11 -6.59
N GLY A 24 -0.22 11.08 -5.30
CA GLY A 24 -0.65 9.85 -4.62
C GLY A 24 0.46 8.85 -4.33
N SER A 25 1.72 9.28 -4.36
CA SER A 25 2.89 8.41 -4.14
C SER A 25 2.83 7.70 -2.78
N PHE A 26 2.28 8.35 -1.75
CA PHE A 26 2.06 7.74 -0.44
C PHE A 26 1.16 6.49 -0.47
N LEU A 27 0.20 6.41 -1.40
CA LEU A 27 -0.66 5.23 -1.61
C LEU A 27 0.05 4.08 -2.34
N ARG A 28 1.29 4.29 -2.79
CA ARG A 28 2.11 3.29 -3.49
C ARG A 28 3.27 2.78 -2.64
N MET A 29 3.43 3.29 -1.43
CA MET A 29 4.57 2.98 -0.55
C MET A 29 4.45 1.63 0.17
N GLY A 30 3.27 1.01 0.19
CA GLY A 30 2.99 -0.24 0.91
C GLY A 30 2.19 0.01 2.19
N THR A 31 1.67 -1.07 2.79
CA THR A 31 0.73 -1.03 3.93
C THR A 31 1.35 -1.60 5.19
N SER A 32 1.27 -2.90 5.40
CA SER A 32 1.78 -3.59 6.56
C SER A 32 3.28 -3.88 6.43
N ALA A 33 3.93 -4.10 7.57
CA ALA A 33 5.27 -4.67 7.64
C ALA A 33 5.31 -6.03 6.93
N ARG A 34 4.28 -6.87 7.10
CA ARG A 34 4.16 -8.15 6.39
C ARG A 34 4.17 -7.95 4.87
N SER A 35 3.37 -7.02 4.35
CA SER A 35 3.35 -6.75 2.91
C SER A 35 4.69 -6.22 2.41
N LEU A 36 5.29 -5.26 3.11
CA LEU A 36 6.59 -4.69 2.73
C LEU A 36 7.73 -5.69 2.76
N ALA A 37 7.80 -6.53 3.80
CA ALA A 37 8.80 -7.59 3.92
C ALA A 37 8.72 -8.61 2.78
N MET A 38 7.55 -8.74 2.16
CA MET A 38 7.30 -9.62 1.00
C MET A 38 7.21 -8.85 -0.33
N GLY A 39 7.85 -7.67 -0.43
CA GLY A 39 7.93 -6.90 -1.67
C GLY A 39 6.65 -6.18 -2.08
N SER A 40 5.64 -6.12 -1.21
CA SER A 40 4.33 -5.46 -1.41
C SER A 40 3.49 -6.02 -2.57
N GLY A 41 3.71 -7.27 -2.97
CA GLY A 41 2.97 -7.97 -4.03
C GLY A 41 1.65 -8.58 -3.56
N PHE A 42 0.83 -7.80 -2.84
CA PHE A 42 -0.30 -8.32 -2.05
C PHE A 42 -1.67 -8.23 -2.74
N THR A 43 -1.72 -8.02 -4.07
CA THR A 43 -2.97 -7.87 -4.82
C THR A 43 -3.91 -9.07 -4.70
N ALA A 44 -3.36 -10.29 -4.57
CA ALA A 44 -4.14 -11.52 -4.33
C ALA A 44 -4.17 -11.96 -2.86
N GLU A 45 -3.56 -11.18 -1.97
CA GLU A 45 -3.46 -11.53 -0.57
C GLU A 45 -4.62 -10.97 0.25
N ILE A 46 -5.14 -11.80 1.15
CA ILE A 46 -6.10 -11.38 2.17
C ILE A 46 -5.30 -11.01 3.41
N ASP A 47 -4.66 -9.84 3.36
CA ASP A 47 -3.79 -9.37 4.43
C ASP A 47 -4.58 -8.93 5.66
N GLN A 48 -4.08 -9.29 6.84
CA GLN A 48 -4.82 -9.08 8.07
C GLN A 48 -4.91 -7.59 8.40
N GLY A 49 -6.14 -7.08 8.54
CA GLY A 49 -6.42 -5.67 8.76
C GLY A 49 -6.31 -4.82 7.49
N PHE A 50 -5.41 -5.13 6.56
CA PHE A 50 -5.08 -4.26 5.42
C PHE A 50 -5.54 -4.77 4.05
N THR A 51 -6.29 -5.88 3.98
CA THR A 51 -6.72 -6.49 2.71
C THR A 51 -7.40 -5.50 1.76
N ALA A 52 -8.26 -4.63 2.27
CA ALA A 52 -9.04 -3.68 1.46
C ALA A 52 -8.16 -2.66 0.70
N TYR A 53 -7.01 -2.30 1.26
CA TYR A 53 -6.08 -1.39 0.62
C TYR A 53 -5.43 -2.05 -0.61
N HIS A 54 -5.07 -3.33 -0.50
CA HIS A 54 -4.46 -4.06 -1.61
C HIS A 54 -5.46 -4.44 -2.67
N ASN A 55 -6.61 -4.97 -2.25
CA ASN A 55 -7.69 -5.36 -3.13
C ASN A 55 -9.01 -5.40 -2.35
N PRO A 56 -9.98 -4.52 -2.65
CA PRO A 56 -11.24 -4.48 -1.92
C PRO A 56 -12.00 -5.80 -1.98
N ALA A 57 -11.88 -6.62 -3.03
CA ALA A 57 -12.59 -7.90 -3.11
C ALA A 57 -12.23 -8.86 -1.95
N GLY A 58 -11.07 -8.69 -1.32
CA GLY A 58 -10.62 -9.51 -0.19
C GLY A 58 -11.49 -9.39 1.05
N VAL A 59 -12.15 -8.25 1.29
CA VAL A 59 -12.99 -8.08 2.51
C VAL A 59 -14.20 -9.02 2.51
N ALA A 60 -14.66 -9.47 1.34
CA ALA A 60 -15.77 -10.40 1.23
C ALA A 60 -15.41 -11.83 1.70
N PHE A 61 -14.13 -12.14 1.90
CA PHE A 61 -13.65 -13.43 2.42
C PHE A 61 -13.30 -13.41 3.91
N LEU A 62 -13.52 -12.27 4.59
CA LEU A 62 -13.26 -12.17 6.02
C LEU A 62 -14.33 -12.92 6.81
N ASN A 63 -13.88 -13.75 7.75
CA ASN A 63 -14.74 -14.50 8.68
C ASN A 63 -14.82 -13.85 10.06
N LYS A 64 -13.88 -12.95 10.37
CA LYS A 64 -13.78 -12.20 11.63
C LYS A 64 -13.64 -10.72 11.32
N ARG A 65 -13.91 -9.88 12.31
CA ARG A 65 -13.56 -8.47 12.26
C ARG A 65 -12.04 -8.36 12.36
N GLN A 66 -11.46 -7.45 11.59
CA GLN A 66 -10.04 -7.18 11.61
C GLN A 66 -9.81 -5.72 11.92
N LEU A 67 -8.86 -5.44 12.80
CA LEU A 67 -8.37 -4.11 13.11
C LEU A 67 -6.87 -4.09 12.84
N GLY A 68 -6.38 -3.10 12.11
CA GLY A 68 -4.97 -2.99 11.73
C GLY A 68 -4.41 -1.60 12.02
N PHE A 69 -3.16 -1.54 12.48
CA PHE A 69 -2.38 -0.33 12.65
C PHE A 69 -0.97 -0.55 12.08
N SER A 70 -0.49 0.37 11.27
CA SER A 70 0.86 0.32 10.72
C SER A 70 1.52 1.69 10.78
N TYR A 71 2.81 1.69 11.12
CA TYR A 71 3.63 2.89 11.22
C TYR A 71 4.94 2.68 10.49
N HIS A 72 5.24 3.59 9.56
CA HIS A 72 6.47 3.60 8.76
C HIS A 72 7.30 4.79 9.24
N ALA A 73 8.44 4.49 9.84
CA ALA A 73 9.48 5.46 10.12
C ALA A 73 10.32 5.63 8.84
N LEU A 74 10.11 6.75 8.15
CA LEU A 74 10.80 7.09 6.92
C LEU A 74 11.95 8.07 7.21
N ASN A 75 12.87 8.20 6.26
CA ASN A 75 13.95 9.19 6.36
C ASN A 75 13.40 10.62 6.23
N LEU A 76 14.17 11.61 6.70
CA LEU A 76 13.87 13.06 6.58
C LEU A 76 12.62 13.50 7.36
N ASP A 77 12.44 13.00 8.58
CA ASP A 77 11.28 13.32 9.44
C ASP A 77 9.92 13.04 8.79
N ARG A 78 9.92 12.14 7.80
CA ARG A 78 8.73 11.68 7.10
C ARG A 78 8.09 10.55 7.89
N ARG A 79 6.77 10.53 7.88
CA ARG A 79 5.96 9.44 8.44
C ARG A 79 4.93 8.96 7.43
N LEU A 80 4.57 7.69 7.55
CA LEU A 80 3.40 7.12 6.91
C LEU A 80 2.70 6.21 7.91
N MET A 81 1.40 6.44 8.12
CA MET A 81 0.58 5.77 9.12
C MET A 81 -0.67 5.22 8.45
N MET A 82 -1.08 4.02 8.84
CA MET A 82 -2.31 3.41 8.38
C MET A 82 -3.07 2.80 9.54
N SER A 83 -4.38 3.01 9.53
CA SER A 83 -5.31 2.39 10.46
C SER A 83 -6.50 1.85 9.68
N SER A 84 -6.99 0.67 10.02
CA SER A 84 -8.09 0.06 9.28
C SER A 84 -8.96 -0.82 10.16
N ILE A 85 -10.25 -0.86 9.85
CA ILE A 85 -11.20 -1.81 10.41
C ILE A 85 -11.99 -2.44 9.26
N SER A 86 -12.13 -3.75 9.25
CA SER A 86 -12.90 -4.47 8.24
C SER A 86 -13.63 -5.67 8.83
N THR A 87 -14.71 -6.09 8.19
CA THR A 87 -15.50 -7.24 8.64
C THR A 87 -16.18 -7.91 7.45
N GLY A 88 -16.32 -9.23 7.55
CA GLY A 88 -17.30 -9.94 6.74
C GLY A 88 -18.72 -9.56 7.14
N LEU A 89 -19.62 -9.57 6.18
CA LEU A 89 -21.06 -9.40 6.31
C LEU A 89 -21.73 -10.67 5.78
N PRO A 90 -21.99 -11.66 6.66
CA PRO A 90 -22.64 -12.89 6.24
C PRO A 90 -23.98 -12.61 5.53
N PRO A 91 -24.31 -13.35 4.46
CA PRO A 91 -23.64 -14.59 4.03
C PRO A 91 -22.51 -14.39 3.01
N THR A 92 -22.38 -13.25 2.34
CA THR A 92 -21.54 -13.14 1.12
C THR A 92 -20.86 -11.79 0.93
N ALA A 93 -21.13 -10.78 1.75
CA ALA A 93 -20.56 -9.46 1.59
C ALA A 93 -19.40 -9.22 2.58
N GLY A 94 -18.72 -8.10 2.44
CA GLY A 94 -17.77 -7.58 3.41
C GLY A 94 -17.63 -6.07 3.26
N MET A 95 -17.23 -5.39 4.32
CA MET A 95 -16.98 -3.96 4.31
C MET A 95 -15.75 -3.59 5.14
N GLY A 96 -15.22 -2.41 4.90
CA GLY A 96 -14.14 -1.85 5.70
C GLY A 96 -13.99 -0.35 5.55
N VAL A 97 -13.28 0.25 6.50
CA VAL A 97 -12.83 1.62 6.46
C VAL A 97 -11.34 1.63 6.79
N ALA A 98 -10.55 2.39 6.02
CA ALA A 98 -9.15 2.61 6.32
C ALA A 98 -8.81 4.10 6.24
N TRP A 99 -7.86 4.52 7.06
CA TRP A 99 -7.24 5.83 7.00
C TRP A 99 -5.75 5.66 6.76
N VAL A 100 -5.23 6.42 5.81
CA VAL A 100 -3.81 6.47 5.45
C VAL A 100 -3.38 7.93 5.59
N SER A 101 -2.30 8.18 6.30
CA SER A 101 -1.78 9.52 6.53
C SER A 101 -0.28 9.54 6.30
N SER A 102 0.18 10.40 5.40
CA SER A 102 1.60 10.70 5.23
C SER A 102 1.86 12.15 5.57
N GLY A 103 3.04 12.44 6.10
CA GLY A 103 3.39 13.81 6.42
C GLY A 103 4.87 13.98 6.66
N VAL A 104 5.28 15.24 6.72
CA VAL A 104 6.62 15.66 7.07
C VAL A 104 6.50 16.69 8.17
N ASP A 105 7.23 16.50 9.26
CA ASP A 105 7.31 17.47 10.34
C ASP A 105 8.64 18.23 10.32
N ASN A 106 8.76 19.22 11.19
CA ASN A 106 10.01 19.91 11.47
C ASN A 106 10.64 20.63 10.26
N ILE A 107 9.81 21.06 9.29
CA ILE A 107 10.28 21.84 8.15
C ILE A 107 10.59 23.26 8.62
N GLN A 108 11.86 23.66 8.62
CA GLN A 108 12.25 25.03 8.99
C GLN A 108 11.81 26.03 7.91
N GLY A 109 10.78 26.82 8.18
CA GLY A 109 10.38 27.93 7.34
C GLY A 109 11.45 29.02 7.28
N ARG A 110 11.51 29.75 6.15
CA ARG A 110 12.41 30.89 5.95
C ARG A 110 11.72 32.02 5.20
N SER A 111 12.06 33.26 5.54
CA SER A 111 11.65 34.44 4.78
C SER A 111 12.49 34.60 3.51
N THR A 112 12.12 35.55 2.66
CA THR A 112 12.89 35.94 1.46
C THR A 112 14.31 36.41 1.79
N ALA A 113 14.53 36.95 2.98
CA ALA A 113 15.85 37.35 3.49
C ALA A 113 16.66 36.17 4.10
N GLY A 114 16.10 34.95 4.09
CA GLY A 114 16.74 33.75 4.64
C GLY A 114 16.63 33.60 6.15
N SER A 115 16.02 34.55 6.87
CA SER A 115 15.77 34.46 8.30
C SER A 115 14.81 33.31 8.61
N LYS A 116 15.09 32.57 9.70
CA LYS A 116 14.21 31.50 10.18
C LYS A 116 12.84 32.07 10.54
N THR A 117 11.77 31.41 10.09
CA THR A 117 10.39 31.67 10.51
C THR A 117 9.88 30.51 11.36
N GLN A 118 8.57 30.30 11.42
CA GLN A 118 7.97 29.18 12.12
C GLN A 118 8.36 27.81 11.53
N VAL A 119 8.17 26.78 12.34
CA VAL A 119 8.32 25.39 11.91
C VAL A 119 7.02 24.95 11.24
N LEU A 120 7.15 24.37 10.04
CA LEU A 120 6.05 23.95 9.19
C LEU A 120 5.93 22.41 9.19
N SER A 121 4.71 21.95 8.93
CA SER A 121 4.39 20.54 8.72
C SER A 121 3.44 20.38 7.53
N THR A 122 3.48 19.22 6.89
CA THR A 122 2.55 18.82 5.83
C THR A 122 1.79 17.55 6.21
N SER A 123 0.60 17.38 5.64
CA SER A 123 -0.17 16.12 5.75
C SER A 123 -0.90 15.83 4.45
N GLU A 124 -0.87 14.56 4.07
CA GLU A 124 -1.59 13.97 2.94
C GLU A 124 -2.36 12.76 3.48
N ASP A 125 -3.69 12.87 3.45
CA ASP A 125 -4.61 11.93 4.08
C ASP A 125 -5.53 11.30 3.04
N ALA A 126 -5.83 10.02 3.22
CA ALA A 126 -6.81 9.27 2.46
C ALA A 126 -7.71 8.45 3.38
N ILE A 127 -9.02 8.59 3.22
CA ILE A 127 -10.02 7.69 3.80
C ILE A 127 -10.52 6.77 2.70
N PHE A 128 -10.47 5.47 2.96
CA PHE A 128 -10.99 4.42 2.10
C PHE A 128 -12.27 3.88 2.72
N ILE A 129 -13.32 3.78 1.91
CA ILE A 129 -14.55 3.08 2.25
C ILE A 129 -14.67 1.92 1.27
N SER A 130 -14.70 0.71 1.81
CA SER A 130 -14.57 -0.52 1.03
C SER A 130 -15.82 -1.35 1.15
N PHE A 131 -16.29 -1.88 0.03
CA PHE A 131 -17.37 -2.86 -0.01
C PHE A 131 -17.02 -3.96 -1.01
N ALA A 132 -17.34 -5.21 -0.67
CA ALA A 132 -17.17 -6.32 -1.58
C ALA A 132 -18.26 -7.36 -1.42
N GLN A 133 -18.46 -8.13 -2.49
CA GLN A 133 -19.49 -9.13 -2.63
C GLN A 133 -18.90 -10.39 -3.25
N ARG A 134 -19.10 -11.54 -2.60
CA ARG A 134 -18.90 -12.86 -3.19
C ARG A 134 -20.02 -13.13 -4.18
N ILE A 135 -19.64 -13.33 -5.43
CA ILE A 135 -20.54 -13.70 -6.53
C ILE A 135 -20.72 -15.22 -6.54
N THR A 136 -19.64 -15.94 -6.28
CA THR A 136 -19.61 -17.38 -6.04
C THR A 136 -18.76 -17.67 -4.80
N PRO A 137 -18.74 -18.90 -4.27
CA PRO A 137 -17.86 -19.24 -3.14
C PRO A 137 -16.36 -18.98 -3.40
N TRP A 138 -15.95 -18.92 -4.67
CA TRP A 138 -14.56 -18.76 -5.09
C TRP A 138 -14.28 -17.44 -5.83
N LEU A 139 -15.28 -16.59 -6.09
CA LEU A 139 -15.13 -15.31 -6.80
C LEU A 139 -15.76 -14.17 -6.01
N ALA A 140 -14.99 -13.10 -5.78
CA ALA A 140 -15.49 -11.85 -5.23
C ALA A 140 -15.11 -10.64 -6.07
N LEU A 141 -15.98 -9.63 -6.00
CA LEU A 141 -15.81 -8.29 -6.57
C LEU A 141 -15.80 -7.28 -5.43
N GLY A 142 -14.98 -6.24 -5.52
CA GLY A 142 -14.95 -5.19 -4.53
C GLY A 142 -14.69 -3.82 -5.13
N ILE A 143 -15.09 -2.79 -4.39
CA ILE A 143 -14.87 -1.39 -4.70
C ILE A 143 -14.32 -0.64 -3.48
N ASN A 144 -13.38 0.26 -3.70
CA ASN A 144 -13.05 1.31 -2.74
C ASN A 144 -13.53 2.66 -3.26
N VAL A 145 -14.07 3.48 -2.37
CA VAL A 145 -14.19 4.93 -2.56
C VAL A 145 -13.11 5.59 -1.70
N LYS A 146 -12.34 6.49 -2.30
CA LYS A 146 -11.29 7.26 -1.63
C LYS A 146 -11.71 8.70 -1.49
N ILE A 147 -11.47 9.27 -0.31
CA ILE A 147 -11.59 10.69 -0.02
C ILE A 147 -10.20 11.16 0.37
N LEU A 148 -9.68 12.15 -0.35
CA LEU A 148 -8.28 12.58 -0.27
C LEU A 148 -8.20 14.05 0.16
N SER A 149 -7.20 14.36 0.99
CA SER A 149 -6.88 15.73 1.40
C SER A 149 -5.37 15.88 1.48
N HIS A 150 -4.82 16.95 0.92
CA HIS A 150 -3.39 17.27 0.98
C HIS A 150 -3.22 18.73 1.41
N GLN A 151 -2.65 18.97 2.59
CA GLN A 151 -2.47 20.29 3.17
C GLN A 151 -1.02 20.75 3.11
N LEU A 152 -0.79 21.94 2.56
CA LEU A 152 0.54 22.49 2.29
C LEU A 152 0.64 24.00 2.61
N PRO A 153 1.29 24.42 3.71
CA PRO A 153 1.55 23.67 4.94
C PRO A 153 0.39 23.84 5.95
N MET A 154 0.23 22.86 6.85
CA MET A 154 -0.91 22.76 7.78
C MET A 154 -1.00 23.90 8.82
N ASN A 155 0.15 24.47 9.18
CA ASN A 155 0.27 25.39 10.33
C ASN A 155 0.43 26.86 9.90
N GLU A 156 0.24 27.18 8.62
CA GLU A 156 0.43 28.53 8.09
C GLU A 156 -0.63 28.89 7.04
N SER A 157 -0.99 27.97 6.16
CA SER A 157 -1.90 28.25 5.05
C SER A 157 -3.15 27.38 5.12
N GLN A 158 -4.22 27.84 4.45
CA GLN A 158 -5.41 27.03 4.19
C GLN A 158 -5.35 26.32 2.83
N LEU A 159 -4.18 26.31 2.16
CA LEU A 159 -4.03 25.67 0.86
C LEU A 159 -4.17 24.15 1.03
N ALA A 160 -5.27 23.61 0.51
CA ALA A 160 -5.57 22.20 0.56
C ALA A 160 -6.04 21.68 -0.80
N GLY A 161 -5.40 20.61 -1.28
CA GLY A 161 -5.86 19.79 -2.39
C GLY A 161 -6.89 18.80 -1.88
N LYS A 162 -8.09 18.78 -2.47
CA LYS A 162 -9.15 17.82 -2.11
C LYS A 162 -9.41 16.89 -3.27
N GLY A 163 -9.66 15.62 -3.00
CA GLY A 163 -9.76 14.62 -4.04
C GLY A 163 -10.72 13.50 -3.73
N THR A 164 -11.14 12.82 -4.79
CA THR A 164 -11.85 11.55 -4.71
C THR A 164 -11.25 10.57 -5.69
N GLY A 165 -11.48 9.28 -5.46
CA GLY A 165 -10.91 8.22 -6.28
C GLY A 165 -11.61 6.89 -6.07
N PHE A 166 -11.38 5.95 -6.98
CA PHE A 166 -11.98 4.63 -6.92
C PHE A 166 -10.97 3.53 -7.14
N ASP A 167 -11.16 2.39 -6.48
CA ASP A 167 -10.50 1.13 -6.83
C ASP A 167 -11.53 0.08 -7.16
N ILE A 168 -11.21 -0.83 -8.09
CA ILE A 168 -12.04 -1.99 -8.40
C ILE A 168 -11.17 -3.23 -8.30
N GLY A 169 -11.65 -4.22 -7.55
CA GLY A 169 -10.93 -5.42 -7.20
C GLY A 169 -11.68 -6.69 -7.55
N PHE A 170 -10.92 -7.71 -7.96
CA PHE A 170 -11.39 -9.05 -8.27
C PHE A 170 -10.47 -10.05 -7.56
N ILE A 171 -11.03 -11.05 -6.87
CA ILE A 171 -10.27 -12.16 -6.29
C ILE A 171 -10.93 -13.48 -6.67
N VAL A 172 -10.11 -14.44 -7.10
CA VAL A 172 -10.47 -15.79 -7.47
C VAL A 172 -9.67 -16.79 -6.63
N LEU A 173 -10.37 -17.71 -5.96
CA LEU A 173 -9.83 -18.78 -5.12
C LEU A 173 -10.15 -20.14 -5.75
N PRO A 174 -9.44 -20.56 -6.81
CA PRO A 174 -9.72 -21.82 -7.47
C PRO A 174 -9.46 -23.03 -6.55
N GLU A 175 -8.49 -22.89 -5.64
CA GLU A 175 -8.10 -23.89 -4.64
C GLU A 175 -7.75 -23.19 -3.32
N GLU A 176 -7.68 -23.95 -2.22
CA GLU A 176 -7.35 -23.39 -0.89
C GLU A 176 -5.95 -22.76 -0.83
N LYS A 177 -5.01 -23.25 -1.64
CA LYS A 177 -3.59 -22.87 -1.61
C LYS A 177 -3.16 -21.93 -2.73
N LEU A 178 -4.10 -21.54 -3.60
CA LEU A 178 -3.82 -20.75 -4.79
C LEU A 178 -4.84 -19.62 -4.88
N ARG A 179 -4.35 -18.40 -5.08
CA ARG A 179 -5.20 -17.23 -5.31
C ARG A 179 -4.75 -16.51 -6.55
N PHE A 180 -5.71 -15.95 -7.27
CA PHE A 180 -5.48 -14.98 -8.32
C PHE A 180 -6.30 -13.74 -8.06
N ALA A 181 -5.77 -12.60 -8.49
CA ALA A 181 -6.48 -11.35 -8.35
C ALA A 181 -6.14 -10.39 -9.47
N PHE A 182 -7.12 -9.55 -9.77
CA PHE A 182 -6.95 -8.40 -10.63
C PHE A 182 -7.43 -7.16 -9.89
N MET A 183 -6.76 -6.04 -10.13
CA MET A 183 -7.05 -4.79 -9.43
C MET A 183 -6.81 -3.60 -10.35
N VAL A 184 -7.77 -2.70 -10.40
CA VAL A 184 -7.65 -1.36 -11.01
C VAL A 184 -7.60 -0.34 -9.89
N GLN A 185 -6.42 0.26 -9.67
CA GLN A 185 -6.18 1.22 -8.59
C GLN A 185 -6.22 2.63 -9.15
N ASP A 186 -6.73 3.54 -8.32
CA ASP A 186 -6.69 4.97 -8.59
C ASP A 186 -7.41 5.36 -9.89
N LEU A 187 -8.56 4.72 -10.14
CA LEU A 187 -9.42 5.04 -11.27
C LEU A 187 -10.08 6.42 -11.05
N ASN A 188 -9.81 7.34 -11.97
CA ASN A 188 -10.27 8.74 -11.91
C ASN A 188 -9.89 9.46 -10.61
N THR A 189 -8.81 9.02 -9.95
CA THR A 189 -8.34 9.65 -8.73
C THR A 189 -7.57 10.93 -9.04
N ASN A 190 -7.84 12.00 -8.29
CA ASN A 190 -7.20 13.29 -8.51
C ASN A 190 -7.26 14.19 -7.27
N TYR A 191 -6.36 15.17 -7.19
CA TYR A 191 -6.53 16.36 -6.37
C TYR A 191 -7.10 17.52 -7.19
N GLN A 192 -7.94 18.31 -6.55
CA GLN A 192 -8.33 19.63 -7.01
C GLN A 192 -7.75 20.66 -6.04
N TRP A 193 -6.88 21.51 -6.56
CA TRP A 193 -6.22 22.58 -5.82
C TRP A 193 -6.88 23.90 -6.17
N ASN A 194 -7.11 24.76 -5.16
CA ASN A 194 -7.45 26.16 -5.37
C ASN A 194 -6.30 27.02 -4.88
N THR A 195 -5.59 27.67 -5.80
CA THR A 195 -4.41 28.48 -5.50
C THR A 195 -4.68 29.99 -5.52
N GLY A 196 -5.94 30.40 -5.63
CA GLY A 196 -6.34 31.82 -5.70
C GLY A 196 -5.85 32.65 -4.52
N ASP A 197 -5.92 32.09 -3.31
CA ASP A 197 -5.51 32.78 -2.07
C ASP A 197 -3.98 32.86 -1.90
N VAL A 198 -3.23 32.08 -2.67
CA VAL A 198 -1.75 32.04 -2.60
C VAL A 198 -1.12 32.91 -3.69
N PHE A 199 -1.70 32.91 -4.88
CA PHE A 199 -1.25 33.71 -6.01
C PHE A 199 -2.35 34.73 -6.36
N GLU A 200 -2.34 35.88 -5.67
CA GLU A 200 -3.31 36.95 -5.93
C GLU A 200 -3.29 37.37 -7.41
N GLY A 201 -4.42 37.18 -8.12
CA GLY A 201 -4.59 37.54 -9.52
C GLY A 201 -4.06 36.53 -10.55
N GLU A 202 -3.23 35.56 -10.16
CA GLU A 202 -2.68 34.52 -11.05
C GLU A 202 -3.09 33.09 -10.68
N GLY A 203 -3.64 32.92 -9.47
CA GLY A 203 -4.05 31.63 -8.94
C GLY A 203 -5.16 30.99 -9.76
N ARG A 204 -5.10 29.65 -9.87
CA ARG A 204 -6.04 28.85 -10.65
C ARG A 204 -6.53 27.66 -9.86
N VAL A 205 -7.71 27.20 -10.24
CA VAL A 205 -8.16 25.87 -9.88
C VAL A 205 -7.53 24.90 -10.86
N TYR A 206 -6.69 24.00 -10.38
CA TYR A 206 -6.06 22.99 -11.23
C TYR A 206 -6.31 21.58 -10.68
N LYS A 207 -6.42 20.63 -11.61
CA LYS A 207 -6.65 19.22 -11.32
C LYS A 207 -5.37 18.45 -11.53
N GLU A 208 -4.99 17.68 -10.52
CA GLU A 208 -3.77 16.86 -10.50
C GLU A 208 -4.19 15.39 -10.48
N SER A 209 -4.10 14.72 -11.63
CA SER A 209 -4.57 13.33 -11.79
C SER A 209 -3.53 12.32 -11.30
N PHE A 210 -4.00 11.30 -10.59
CA PHE A 210 -3.15 10.18 -10.18
C PHE A 210 -3.04 9.19 -11.35
N PRO A 211 -1.88 8.53 -11.51
CA PRO A 211 -1.78 7.41 -12.43
C PRO A 211 -2.70 6.26 -12.00
N THR A 212 -3.44 5.71 -12.95
CA THR A 212 -4.21 4.48 -12.76
C THR A 212 -3.28 3.28 -12.86
N MET A 213 -3.43 2.31 -11.96
CA MET A 213 -2.60 1.10 -11.93
C MET A 213 -3.44 -0.14 -12.18
N TYR A 214 -3.00 -0.98 -13.10
CA TYR A 214 -3.59 -2.28 -13.38
C TYR A 214 -2.67 -3.35 -12.82
N ARG A 215 -3.15 -4.18 -11.90
CA ARG A 215 -2.35 -5.22 -11.24
C ARG A 215 -2.94 -6.60 -11.37
N LEU A 216 -2.07 -7.57 -11.57
CA LEU A 216 -2.36 -9.00 -11.52
C LEU A 216 -1.52 -9.63 -10.44
N GLY A 217 -2.18 -10.23 -9.45
CA GLY A 217 -1.53 -10.86 -8.31
C GLY A 217 -1.81 -12.35 -8.23
N THR A 218 -0.91 -13.08 -7.58
CA THR A 218 -1.12 -14.47 -7.19
C THR A 218 -0.49 -14.75 -5.84
N THR A 219 -1.07 -15.71 -5.12
CA THR A 219 -0.45 -16.30 -3.93
C THR A 219 -0.44 -17.80 -4.02
N PHE A 220 0.60 -18.42 -3.47
CA PHE A 220 0.78 -19.87 -3.50
C PHE A 220 1.36 -20.38 -2.19
N THR A 221 0.75 -21.41 -1.62
CA THR A 221 1.22 -22.07 -0.39
C THR A 221 1.83 -23.43 -0.68
N PHE A 222 3.10 -23.63 -0.33
CA PHE A 222 3.76 -24.93 -0.39
C PHE A 222 4.44 -25.28 0.93
N ARG A 223 3.86 -26.27 1.64
CA ARG A 223 4.31 -26.71 2.97
C ARG A 223 4.33 -25.53 3.95
N ARG A 224 5.52 -25.13 4.42
CA ARG A 224 5.75 -24.01 5.36
C ARG A 224 6.14 -22.71 4.66
N ILE A 225 6.08 -22.68 3.32
CA ILE A 225 6.47 -21.52 2.51
C ILE A 225 5.21 -20.96 1.88
N TYR A 226 4.98 -19.67 2.10
CA TYR A 226 3.95 -18.88 1.46
C TYR A 226 4.61 -17.91 0.48
N ILE A 227 4.15 -17.87 -0.77
CA ILE A 227 4.73 -17.07 -1.84
C ILE A 227 3.66 -16.10 -2.35
N VAL A 228 4.08 -14.88 -2.64
CA VAL A 228 3.26 -13.89 -3.35
C VAL A 228 4.00 -13.41 -4.59
N GLY A 229 3.25 -13.12 -5.65
CA GLY A 229 3.75 -12.54 -6.87
C GLY A 229 2.75 -11.53 -7.42
N ASP A 230 3.24 -10.43 -7.95
CA ASP A 230 2.42 -9.37 -8.54
C ASP A 230 3.16 -8.70 -9.69
N ILE A 231 2.41 -8.46 -10.77
CA ILE A 231 2.83 -7.64 -11.89
C ILE A 231 1.82 -6.52 -12.09
N GLY A 232 2.29 -5.37 -12.54
CA GLY A 232 1.40 -4.25 -12.81
C GLY A 232 1.91 -3.30 -13.87
N VAL A 233 0.98 -2.53 -14.41
CA VAL A 233 1.22 -1.44 -15.35
C VAL A 233 0.70 -0.16 -14.72
N VAL A 234 1.52 0.88 -14.74
CA VAL A 234 1.15 2.23 -14.30
C VAL A 234 0.93 3.08 -15.53
N ALA A 235 -0.28 3.62 -15.66
CA ALA A 235 -0.68 4.43 -16.81
C ALA A 235 -1.23 5.77 -16.34
N ASN A 236 -1.01 6.81 -17.12
CA ASN A 236 -1.64 8.11 -16.91
C ASN A 236 -2.17 8.61 -18.26
N GLN A 237 -3.48 8.74 -18.36
CA GLN A 237 -4.16 9.05 -19.62
C GLN A 237 -3.75 8.05 -20.71
N ASP A 238 -3.10 8.51 -21.79
CA ASP A 238 -2.69 7.68 -22.92
C ASP A 238 -1.26 7.12 -22.78
N ASP A 239 -0.52 7.52 -21.74
CA ASP A 239 0.89 7.15 -21.56
C ASP A 239 1.08 6.03 -20.53
N ILE A 240 1.90 5.04 -20.90
CA ILE A 240 2.39 4.02 -19.97
C ILE A 240 3.64 4.56 -19.29
N LEU A 241 3.53 4.82 -17.99
CA LEU A 241 4.62 5.39 -17.17
C LEU A 241 5.62 4.35 -16.67
N GLY A 242 5.21 3.07 -16.65
CA GLY A 242 6.11 1.99 -16.28
C GLY A 242 5.40 0.70 -15.90
N MET A 243 6.21 -0.31 -15.61
CA MET A 243 5.77 -1.62 -15.14
C MET A 243 6.32 -1.89 -13.75
N THR A 244 5.53 -2.59 -12.93
CA THR A 244 5.93 -3.02 -11.59
C THR A 244 5.97 -4.54 -11.53
N MET A 245 7.02 -5.08 -10.92
CA MET A 245 7.11 -6.49 -10.58
C MET A 245 7.44 -6.61 -9.09
N ARG A 246 6.75 -7.52 -8.40
CA ARG A 246 6.89 -7.76 -6.98
C ARG A 246 6.81 -9.24 -6.71
N PHE A 247 7.68 -9.75 -5.85
CA PHE A 247 7.65 -11.12 -5.39
C PHE A 247 8.16 -11.21 -3.97
N GLY A 248 7.62 -12.15 -3.19
CA GLY A 248 8.03 -12.32 -1.81
C GLY A 248 7.68 -13.69 -1.27
N GLY A 249 8.36 -14.06 -0.20
CA GLY A 249 8.18 -15.31 0.51
C GLY A 249 8.07 -15.09 2.01
N GLU A 250 7.25 -15.92 2.65
CA GLU A 250 7.12 -16.05 4.10
C GLU A 250 7.36 -17.50 4.48
N TYR A 251 8.28 -17.74 5.41
CA TYR A 251 8.60 -19.05 5.97
C TYR A 251 8.06 -19.16 7.39
N HIS A 252 7.26 -20.19 7.65
CA HIS A 252 6.66 -20.47 8.95
C HIS A 252 7.60 -21.35 9.77
N LEU A 253 8.31 -20.76 10.73
CA LEU A 253 9.23 -21.51 11.60
C LEU A 253 8.44 -22.42 12.54
N SER A 254 7.38 -21.87 13.12
CA SER A 254 6.34 -22.54 13.91
C SER A 254 4.99 -21.89 13.62
N GLU A 255 3.95 -22.23 14.37
CA GLU A 255 2.62 -21.59 14.27
C GLU A 255 2.64 -20.09 14.62
N ASN A 256 3.64 -19.64 15.38
CA ASN A 256 3.70 -18.28 15.94
C ASN A 256 4.81 -17.40 15.36
N TYR A 257 5.81 -17.95 14.67
CA TYR A 257 6.98 -17.19 14.21
C TYR A 257 7.17 -17.27 12.70
N PHE A 258 7.36 -16.12 12.07
CA PHE A 258 7.48 -15.98 10.61
C PHE A 258 8.74 -15.21 10.25
N ILE A 259 9.44 -15.63 9.19
CA ILE A 259 10.51 -14.86 8.55
C ILE A 259 10.13 -14.59 7.10
N ARG A 260 10.40 -13.39 6.63
CA ARG A 260 9.94 -12.89 5.33
C ARG A 260 11.08 -12.22 4.56
N GLY A 261 11.03 -12.36 3.25
CA GLY A 261 11.90 -11.64 2.34
C GLY A 261 11.21 -11.42 1.00
N GLY A 262 11.55 -10.33 0.33
CA GLY A 262 10.93 -9.99 -0.93
C GLY A 262 11.63 -8.88 -1.68
N PHE A 263 11.21 -8.72 -2.91
CA PHE A 263 11.67 -7.68 -3.81
C PHE A 263 10.44 -7.03 -4.45
N GLY A 264 10.41 -5.70 -4.44
CA GLY A 264 9.34 -4.94 -5.09
C GLY A 264 9.66 -3.46 -5.13
N ASN A 265 9.13 -2.77 -6.15
CA ASN A 265 9.45 -1.36 -6.40
C ASN A 265 10.97 -1.10 -6.42
N SER A 266 11.74 -2.01 -7.02
CA SER A 266 13.20 -1.98 -7.11
C SER A 266 13.94 -1.94 -5.75
N ARG A 267 13.32 -2.46 -4.68
CA ARG A 267 13.88 -2.51 -3.34
C ARG A 267 13.81 -3.93 -2.77
N PHE A 268 14.82 -4.27 -1.98
CA PHE A 268 14.83 -5.50 -1.18
C PHE A 268 14.28 -5.20 0.21
N SER A 269 13.51 -6.15 0.73
CA SER A 269 12.91 -6.06 2.05
C SER A 269 13.09 -7.36 2.81
N LEU A 270 13.23 -7.24 4.13
CA LEU A 270 13.26 -8.36 5.07
C LEU A 270 12.30 -8.06 6.22
N GLY A 271 11.78 -9.10 6.87
CA GLY A 271 10.94 -8.90 8.03
C GLY A 271 10.71 -10.17 8.83
N ALA A 272 10.12 -9.97 10.00
CA ALA A 272 9.73 -11.03 10.91
C ALA A 272 8.33 -10.75 11.46
N GLY A 273 7.63 -11.81 11.86
CA GLY A 273 6.29 -11.72 12.42
C GLY A 273 6.13 -12.62 13.63
N LEU A 274 5.28 -12.17 14.55
CA LEU A 274 4.86 -12.88 15.75
C LEU A 274 3.33 -12.96 15.77
N ASN A 275 2.79 -14.17 15.86
CA ASN A 275 1.38 -14.41 16.15
C ASN A 275 1.18 -14.71 17.64
N PHE A 276 0.36 -13.86 18.22
CA PHE A 276 -0.09 -13.63 19.57
C PHE A 276 -1.45 -14.13 20.03
N THR A 277 -1.63 -14.52 21.28
CA THR A 277 -2.97 -14.47 21.90
C THR A 277 -3.11 -13.18 22.70
N PHE A 278 -4.10 -12.35 22.37
CA PHE A 278 -4.47 -11.16 23.13
C PHE A 278 -5.85 -11.31 23.78
N LEU A 279 -6.92 -11.55 22.99
CA LEU A 279 -8.26 -11.83 23.52
C LEU A 279 -8.65 -13.29 23.28
N ASN A 280 -8.53 -13.75 22.03
CA ASN A 280 -8.78 -15.11 21.59
C ASN A 280 -7.50 -15.80 21.14
N LEU A 281 -7.49 -17.13 21.10
CA LEU A 281 -6.31 -17.88 20.67
C LEU A 281 -5.84 -17.41 19.28
N ASN A 282 -4.58 -16.97 19.19
CA ASN A 282 -3.90 -16.55 17.95
C ASN A 282 -4.64 -15.45 17.16
N ASP A 283 -5.13 -14.44 17.88
CA ASP A 283 -5.90 -13.33 17.32
C ASP A 283 -5.11 -12.06 17.05
N ALA A 284 -3.88 -11.94 17.58
CA ALA A 284 -3.06 -10.74 17.48
C ALA A 284 -1.77 -11.00 16.70
N PHE A 285 -1.36 -10.03 15.89
CA PHE A 285 -0.19 -10.14 15.04
C PHE A 285 0.69 -8.91 15.23
N PHE A 286 1.98 -9.14 15.42
CA PHE A 286 2.99 -8.10 15.40
C PHE A 286 4.00 -8.41 14.30
N ASP A 287 4.13 -7.49 13.35
CA ASP A 287 5.05 -7.62 12.24
C ASP A 287 6.03 -6.44 12.21
N TYR A 288 7.28 -6.76 11.89
CA TYR A 288 8.35 -5.80 11.68
C TYR A 288 9.00 -6.03 10.31
N ALA A 289 9.29 -4.95 9.60
CA ALA A 289 9.98 -5.00 8.33
C ALA A 289 11.04 -3.90 8.23
N VAL A 290 12.10 -4.22 7.50
CA VAL A 290 13.12 -3.29 7.06
C VAL A 290 13.16 -3.29 5.53
N VAL A 291 13.12 -2.10 4.93
CA VAL A 291 13.25 -1.91 3.48
C VAL A 291 14.56 -1.18 3.22
N ILE A 292 15.36 -1.75 2.34
CA ILE A 292 16.65 -1.19 1.95
C ILE A 292 16.42 -0.25 0.78
N GLU A 293 16.79 1.03 0.92
CA GLU A 293 16.68 2.04 -0.14
C GLU A 293 18.04 2.35 -0.77
N PRO A 294 18.46 1.61 -1.80
CA PRO A 294 19.80 1.77 -2.39
C PRO A 294 20.02 3.13 -3.08
N HIS A 295 18.95 3.87 -3.40
CA HIS A 295 19.00 5.12 -4.15
C HIS A 295 18.50 6.34 -3.35
N SER A 296 18.31 6.21 -2.02
CA SER A 296 17.91 7.36 -1.21
C SER A 296 19.11 8.28 -0.97
N VAL A 297 18.88 9.60 -1.07
CA VAL A 297 19.89 10.65 -0.80
C VAL A 297 20.44 10.54 0.64
N SER A 298 19.69 9.89 1.54
CA SER A 298 20.08 9.65 2.93
C SER A 298 20.67 8.24 3.20
N GLN A 299 20.79 7.35 2.19
CA GLN A 299 21.22 5.95 2.35
C GLN A 299 20.56 5.24 3.56
N GLY A 300 19.28 5.51 3.79
CA GLY A 300 18.60 5.08 5.01
C GLY A 300 17.81 3.78 4.84
N MET A 301 17.58 3.09 5.95
CA MET A 301 16.63 1.98 6.05
C MET A 301 15.27 2.52 6.46
N ILE A 302 14.20 2.01 5.84
CA ILE A 302 12.83 2.27 6.32
C ILE A 302 12.47 1.18 7.31
N HIS A 303 11.96 1.57 8.48
CA HIS A 303 11.48 0.66 9.51
C HIS A 303 9.96 0.71 9.58
N VAL A 304 9.32 -0.45 9.48
CA VAL A 304 7.86 -0.56 9.52
C VAL A 304 7.43 -1.50 10.63
N PHE A 305 6.46 -1.03 11.40
CA PHE A 305 5.83 -1.77 12.49
C PHE A 305 4.35 -1.96 12.15
N THR A 306 3.79 -3.13 12.44
CA THR A 306 2.37 -3.38 12.21
C THR A 306 1.80 -4.23 13.33
N TYR A 307 0.63 -3.81 13.81
CA TYR A 307 -0.21 -4.56 14.74
C TYR A 307 -1.54 -4.85 14.07
N ALA A 308 -1.98 -6.10 14.09
CA ALA A 308 -3.30 -6.49 13.59
C ALA A 308 -4.01 -7.39 14.60
N PHE A 309 -5.34 -7.28 14.68
CA PHE A 309 -6.20 -8.04 15.59
C PHE A 309 -7.39 -8.61 14.83
N ASN A 310 -7.73 -9.88 15.10
CA ASN A 310 -8.87 -10.58 14.49
C ASN A 310 -9.87 -11.06 15.55
N PHE A 311 -11.06 -10.47 15.62
CA PHE A 311 -12.05 -10.76 16.67
C PHE A 311 -13.48 -10.96 16.15
#